data_AF-K5X0B0-F1
#
_entry.id   AF-K5X0B0-F1
#
_cell.length_a   1.000
_cell.length_b   1.000
_cell.length_c   1.000
_cell.angle_alpha   90.00
_cell.angle_beta   90.00
_cell.angle_gamma   90.00
#
_symmetry.space_group_name_H-M   'P 1'
#
loop_
_entity.id
_entity.type
_entity.pdbx_description
1 polymer ?
#
loop_
_entity_poly.entity_id
_entity_poly.type
_entity_poly.pdbx_seq_one_letter_code
_entity_poly.pdbx_strand_id
1 'polypeptide(L)'
;MSSGPGQRFSLIRREIKASRGGSDATRRSESAATRQGFLTIGPKKRPPREGYYGPPKCPVGTMFASRKECSEAGVHFPLVAGISGSTSSTRRDANPGAFSIVLNGGYEDDVDDGNTILYTGAGGQTNTFSKTNSQVENQDIKHHFNHALRLNLYSGNPVRVVRGFKSESRWAPSEGYRYDGLYKVAGAKIKLGKSGHQVCLFRLERLPDQQPLEELQSHLP
;
A
#
# COMPACT_ATOMS: atom_id res chain seq x y z
N MET A 1 74.85 55.74 2.58
CA MET A 1 75.90 54.84 2.05
C MET A 1 75.26 54.00 0.95
N SER A 2 75.37 54.49 -0.29
CA SER A 2 75.95 53.81 -1.47
C SER A 2 75.22 52.52 -1.89
N SER A 3 74.26 52.57 -2.82
CA SER A 3 74.43 52.36 -4.28
C SER A 3 75.21 51.10 -4.70
N GLY A 4 74.50 50.21 -5.41
CA GLY A 4 75.01 49.17 -6.31
C GLY A 4 74.00 48.95 -7.46
N PRO A 5 74.35 49.20 -8.73
CA PRO A 5 73.44 49.32 -9.88
C PRO A 5 73.23 47.98 -10.62
N GLY A 6 72.11 47.73 -11.30
CA GLY A 6 71.82 48.16 -12.69
C GLY A 6 72.26 47.05 -13.67
N GLN A 7 71.38 46.40 -14.43
CA GLN A 7 70.86 46.75 -15.77
C GLN A 7 70.42 45.38 -16.40
N ARG A 8 69.52 45.18 -17.36
CA ARG A 8 68.70 46.02 -18.27
C ARG A 8 67.67 45.06 -18.94
N PHE A 9 66.43 45.56 -19.17
CA PHE A 9 65.59 45.55 -20.41
C PHE A 9 65.52 44.26 -21.28
N SER A 10 64.40 43.82 -21.88
CA SER A 10 63.16 44.49 -22.33
C SER A 10 62.11 43.46 -22.81
N LEU A 11 60.82 43.78 -22.58
CA LEU A 11 59.62 43.70 -23.46
C LEU A 11 59.51 42.54 -24.49
N ILE A 12 58.37 41.86 -24.63
CA ILE A 12 57.24 42.30 -25.48
C ILE A 12 55.94 41.52 -25.14
N ARG A 13 54.81 42.23 -25.16
CA ARG A 13 53.41 41.77 -25.08
C ARG A 13 52.93 41.11 -26.38
N ARG A 14 51.90 40.25 -26.30
CA ARG A 14 50.68 40.34 -27.15
C ARG A 14 49.49 39.61 -26.53
N GLU A 15 48.38 40.35 -26.39
CA GLU A 15 47.01 39.89 -26.13
C GLU A 15 46.40 39.22 -27.38
N ILE A 16 45.33 38.41 -27.22
CA ILE A 16 43.99 38.67 -27.82
C ILE A 16 42.92 37.64 -27.34
N LYS A 17 41.92 38.18 -26.65
CA LYS A 17 40.45 37.95 -26.63
C LYS A 17 39.79 36.63 -27.12
N ALA A 18 39.01 36.04 -26.19
CA ALA A 18 37.55 35.80 -26.17
C ALA A 18 36.79 35.13 -27.34
N SER A 19 36.12 34.01 -27.04
CA SER A 19 34.72 33.66 -27.40
C SER A 19 34.27 32.47 -26.51
N ARG A 20 33.32 32.61 -25.58
CA ARG A 20 31.86 32.39 -25.67
C ARG A 20 31.40 31.15 -26.46
N GLY A 21 30.81 30.19 -25.74
CA GLY A 21 29.70 29.35 -26.20
C GLY A 21 29.97 27.84 -26.19
N GLY A 22 29.16 27.07 -25.45
CA GLY A 22 29.07 25.62 -25.62
C GLY A 22 28.86 24.87 -24.30
N SER A 23 27.59 24.57 -24.00
CA SER A 23 27.13 23.72 -22.90
C SER A 23 27.73 22.31 -22.99
N ASP A 24 28.43 21.90 -21.94
CA ASP A 24 29.00 20.56 -21.77
C ASP A 24 27.88 19.54 -21.46
N ALA A 25 27.67 18.64 -22.40
CA ALA A 25 26.88 17.44 -22.23
C ALA A 25 27.86 16.27 -22.06
N THR A 26 28.17 15.85 -20.83
CA THR A 26 28.60 14.47 -20.62
C THR A 26 28.43 13.94 -19.20
N ARG A 27 28.01 12.66 -19.17
CA ARG A 27 28.10 11.67 -18.08
C ARG A 27 27.04 11.73 -16.96
N ARG A 28 25.92 11.09 -17.31
CA ARG A 28 25.10 10.29 -16.39
C ARG A 28 25.98 9.27 -15.64
N SER A 29 25.90 9.28 -14.31
CA SER A 29 26.21 8.13 -13.48
C SER A 29 24.90 7.49 -13.04
N GLU A 30 24.53 6.39 -13.68
CA GLU A 30 23.53 5.45 -13.17
C GLU A 30 24.15 4.72 -11.96
N SER A 31 23.68 5.01 -10.75
CA SER A 31 23.89 4.09 -9.62
C SER A 31 22.78 3.05 -9.64
N ALA A 32 23.08 1.92 -10.28
CA ALA A 32 22.33 0.70 -10.13
C ALA A 32 22.58 0.17 -8.70
N ALA A 33 21.74 0.59 -7.76
CA ALA A 33 21.65 -0.03 -6.44
C ALA A 33 20.57 -1.13 -6.52
N THR A 34 21.05 -2.38 -6.55
CA THR A 34 20.33 -3.62 -6.34
C THR A 34 19.29 -3.48 -5.22
N ARG A 35 18.01 -3.40 -5.58
CA ARG A 35 16.90 -3.68 -4.66
C ARG A 35 16.41 -5.09 -4.98
N GLN A 36 16.96 -6.08 -4.28
CA GLN A 36 16.36 -7.40 -4.23
C GLN A 36 14.94 -7.27 -3.65
N GLY A 37 13.94 -7.77 -4.38
CA GLY A 37 12.61 -8.06 -3.83
C GLY A 37 11.43 -7.20 -4.30
N PHE A 38 11.63 -6.02 -4.89
CA PHE A 38 10.52 -5.16 -5.33
C PHE A 38 10.39 -5.15 -6.86
N LEU A 39 9.22 -5.56 -7.37
CA LEU A 39 8.93 -5.52 -8.80
C LEU A 39 8.91 -4.06 -9.28
N THR A 40 9.73 -3.74 -10.28
CA THR A 40 9.65 -2.44 -10.97
C THR A 40 8.41 -2.45 -11.88
N ILE A 41 7.30 -1.93 -11.38
CA ILE A 41 6.07 -1.83 -12.18
C ILE A 41 6.20 -0.63 -13.12
N GLY A 42 6.51 -0.90 -14.40
CA GLY A 42 6.48 0.11 -15.47
C GLY A 42 5.09 0.75 -15.62
N PRO A 43 4.97 1.91 -16.31
CA PRO A 43 3.74 2.69 -16.32
C PRO A 43 2.62 1.94 -17.06
N LYS A 44 1.72 1.29 -16.32
CA LYS A 44 0.49 0.71 -16.87
C LYS A 44 -0.65 1.72 -16.73
N LYS A 45 -1.48 1.82 -17.77
CA LYS A 45 -2.76 2.55 -17.75
C LYS A 45 -3.50 2.20 -16.46
N ARG A 46 -3.89 3.22 -15.68
CA ARG A 46 -4.55 3.03 -14.38
C ARG A 46 -5.74 2.08 -14.55
N PRO A 47 -5.91 1.06 -13.68
CA PRO A 47 -7.10 0.23 -13.73
C PRO A 47 -8.36 1.11 -13.53
N PRO A 48 -9.51 0.73 -14.11
CA PRO A 48 -10.76 1.46 -13.92
C PRO A 48 -11.03 1.67 -12.42
N ARG A 49 -11.40 2.89 -12.03
CA ARG A 49 -11.66 3.27 -10.63
C ARG A 49 -12.85 2.53 -9.98
N GLU A 50 -13.59 1.76 -10.76
CA GLU A 50 -14.91 1.24 -10.40
C GLU A 50 -14.88 -0.02 -9.54
N GLY A 51 -13.69 -0.54 -9.22
CA GLY A 51 -13.54 -1.76 -8.43
C GLY A 51 -13.99 -3.00 -9.20
N TYR A 52 -13.46 -4.15 -8.80
CA TYR A 52 -13.77 -5.44 -9.41
C TYR A 52 -13.53 -6.55 -8.39
N TYR A 53 -14.23 -7.67 -8.57
CA TYR A 53 -14.01 -8.89 -7.79
C TYR A 53 -12.98 -9.80 -8.45
N GLY A 54 -12.41 -10.70 -7.66
CA GLY A 54 -11.47 -11.71 -8.14
C GLY A 54 -10.01 -11.25 -8.07
N PRO A 55 -9.11 -12.10 -8.61
CA PRO A 55 -7.68 -11.91 -8.45
C PRO A 55 -7.18 -10.70 -9.25
N PRO A 56 -6.19 -9.96 -8.73
CA PRO A 56 -5.52 -8.92 -9.48
C PRO A 56 -4.60 -9.53 -10.54
N LYS A 57 -3.98 -8.67 -11.37
CA LYS A 57 -3.00 -9.09 -12.40
C LYS A 57 -1.63 -9.46 -11.84
N CYS A 58 -1.53 -9.77 -10.55
CA CYS A 58 -0.31 -10.18 -9.87
C CYS A 58 -0.59 -11.42 -9.01
N PRO A 59 0.40 -12.33 -8.85
CA PRO A 59 0.23 -13.53 -8.07
C PRO A 59 0.09 -13.22 -6.56
N VAL A 60 -0.47 -14.18 -5.83
CA VAL A 60 -0.39 -14.21 -4.36
C VAL A 60 1.08 -14.14 -3.93
N GLY A 61 1.37 -13.44 -2.84
CA GLY A 61 2.72 -13.19 -2.36
C GLY A 61 3.39 -11.93 -2.94
N THR A 62 2.78 -11.26 -3.92
CA THR A 62 3.35 -10.03 -4.48
C THR A 62 3.52 -8.95 -3.39
N MET A 63 4.75 -8.43 -3.29
CA MET A 63 5.14 -7.37 -2.37
C MET A 63 5.01 -5.98 -3.01
N PHE A 64 4.61 -5.00 -2.21
CA PHE A 64 4.48 -3.60 -2.57
C PHE A 64 5.12 -2.74 -1.49
N ALA A 65 5.91 -1.73 -1.87
CA ALA A 65 6.55 -0.85 -0.89
C ALA A 65 5.55 0.12 -0.23
N SER A 66 4.38 0.35 -0.85
CA SER A 66 3.41 1.33 -0.36
C SER A 66 1.96 1.04 -0.75
N ARG A 67 1.03 1.72 -0.07
CA ARG A 67 -0.40 1.77 -0.44
C ARG A 67 -0.63 2.35 -1.84
N LYS A 68 0.25 3.25 -2.30
CA LYS A 68 0.21 3.80 -3.66
C LYS A 68 0.50 2.70 -4.69
N GLU A 69 1.52 1.88 -4.45
CA GLU A 69 1.82 0.75 -5.34
C GLU A 69 0.71 -0.31 -5.34
N CYS A 70 0.10 -0.59 -4.18
CA CYS A 70 -1.09 -1.45 -4.12
C CYS A 70 -2.24 -0.93 -5.01
N SER A 71 -2.44 0.39 -5.02
CA SER A 71 -3.46 1.08 -5.83
C SER A 71 -3.12 1.03 -7.33
N GLU A 72 -1.87 1.33 -7.69
CA GLU A 72 -1.39 1.30 -9.06
C GLU A 72 -1.41 -0.10 -9.67
N ALA A 73 -1.14 -1.13 -8.86
CA ALA A 73 -1.27 -2.54 -9.24
C ALA A 73 -2.74 -3.02 -9.31
N GLY A 74 -3.69 -2.23 -8.83
CA GLY A 74 -5.12 -2.57 -8.82
C GLY A 74 -5.49 -3.62 -7.78
N VAL A 75 -4.66 -3.85 -6.76
CA VAL A 75 -4.94 -4.79 -5.67
C VAL A 75 -5.85 -4.14 -4.62
N HIS A 76 -5.52 -2.91 -4.22
CA HIS A 76 -6.32 -2.13 -3.27
C HIS A 76 -6.26 -0.64 -3.61
N PHE A 77 -7.37 -0.08 -4.09
CA PHE A 77 -7.39 1.26 -4.68
C PHE A 77 -7.23 2.42 -3.66
N PRO A 78 -7.91 2.42 -2.50
CA PRO A 78 -7.76 3.50 -1.51
C PRO A 78 -6.32 3.61 -0.99
N LEU A 79 -5.85 4.83 -0.77
CA LEU A 79 -4.52 5.07 -0.20
C LEU A 79 -4.49 5.03 1.34
N VAL A 80 -5.64 5.29 1.97
CA VAL A 80 -5.78 5.36 3.43
C VAL A 80 -6.76 4.30 3.93
N ALA A 81 -8.01 4.34 3.47
CA ALA A 81 -9.09 3.46 3.95
C ALA A 81 -8.71 1.96 3.89
N GLY A 82 -8.98 1.23 4.97
CA GLY A 82 -8.71 -0.20 5.06
C GLY A 82 -9.57 -1.03 4.11
N ILE A 83 -10.78 -0.57 3.80
CA ILE A 83 -11.74 -1.25 2.92
C ILE A 83 -11.86 -0.50 1.60
N SER A 84 -11.88 -1.22 0.49
CA SER A 84 -12.25 -0.72 -0.84
C SER A 84 -13.56 -1.37 -1.24
N GLY A 85 -14.60 -0.59 -1.53
CA GLY A 85 -15.90 -1.12 -1.90
C GLY A 85 -16.88 -0.05 -2.37
N SER A 86 -17.99 -0.50 -2.95
CA SER A 86 -19.13 0.34 -3.32
C SER A 86 -20.41 -0.28 -2.77
N THR A 87 -21.32 0.53 -2.25
CA THR A 87 -22.68 0.09 -1.86
C THR A 87 -23.70 0.27 -2.97
N SER A 88 -23.34 0.96 -4.06
CA SER A 88 -24.21 1.17 -5.21
C SER A 88 -23.66 0.51 -6.47
N SER A 89 -24.59 0.02 -7.29
CA SER A 89 -24.33 -0.47 -8.64
C SER A 89 -24.32 0.74 -9.58
N THR A 90 -23.15 1.31 -9.86
CA THR A 90 -23.05 2.45 -10.79
C THR A 90 -23.15 2.04 -12.26
N ARG A 91 -23.02 0.73 -12.54
CA ARG A 91 -23.28 0.13 -13.86
C ARG A 91 -24.23 -1.06 -13.74
N ARG A 92 -24.84 -1.45 -14.87
CA ARG A 92 -25.78 -2.58 -14.96
C ARG A 92 -25.16 -3.93 -14.58
N ASP A 93 -23.83 -4.03 -14.58
CA ASP A 93 -23.03 -5.22 -14.35
C ASP A 93 -22.14 -5.14 -13.09
N ALA A 94 -22.16 -4.02 -12.36
CA ALA A 94 -21.32 -3.81 -11.18
C ALA A 94 -22.03 -4.29 -9.90
N ASN A 95 -21.71 -5.49 -9.41
CA ASN A 95 -22.31 -6.01 -8.18
C ASN A 95 -21.77 -5.25 -6.94
N PRO A 96 -22.62 -4.58 -6.13
CA PRO A 96 -22.15 -3.83 -4.97
C PRO A 96 -21.53 -4.75 -3.90
N GLY A 97 -20.54 -4.23 -3.19
CA GLY A 97 -19.78 -4.94 -2.16
C GLY A 97 -18.36 -4.40 -2.00
N ALA A 98 -17.62 -5.03 -1.10
CA ALA A 98 -16.20 -4.80 -0.88
C ALA A 98 -15.35 -5.65 -1.84
N PHE A 99 -14.35 -5.02 -2.42
CA PHE A 99 -13.44 -5.61 -3.40
C PHE A 99 -12.11 -6.04 -2.76
N SER A 100 -11.64 -5.28 -1.77
CA SER A 100 -10.38 -5.54 -1.09
C SER A 100 -10.34 -4.94 0.31
N ILE A 101 -9.55 -5.56 1.20
CA ILE A 101 -9.24 -5.05 2.53
C ILE A 101 -7.73 -5.04 2.80
N VAL A 102 -7.32 -4.21 3.76
CA VAL A 102 -5.95 -4.12 4.26
C VAL A 102 -5.94 -4.36 5.78
N LEU A 103 -5.10 -5.32 6.22
CA LEU A 103 -4.71 -5.55 7.61
C LEU A 103 -3.37 -4.86 7.85
N ASN A 104 -3.34 -3.79 8.64
CA ASN A 104 -2.12 -2.99 8.87
C ASN A 104 -2.04 -2.41 10.29
N GLY A 105 -2.58 -3.15 11.28
CA GLY A 105 -2.53 -2.75 12.70
C GLY A 105 -3.36 -1.51 13.04
N GLY A 106 -4.42 -1.24 12.27
CA GLY A 106 -5.24 -0.03 12.42
C GLY A 106 -6.39 -0.16 13.42
N TYR A 107 -6.68 -1.36 13.91
CA TYR A 107 -7.77 -1.65 14.83
C TYR A 107 -7.32 -2.66 15.88
N GLU A 108 -7.53 -2.35 17.15
CA GLU A 108 -7.14 -3.22 18.26
C GLU A 108 -7.95 -4.51 18.33
N ASP A 109 -9.10 -4.55 17.68
CA ASP A 109 -10.05 -5.67 17.67
C ASP A 109 -9.83 -6.69 16.55
N ASP A 110 -8.88 -6.43 15.63
CA ASP A 110 -8.50 -7.37 14.58
C ASP A 110 -7.87 -8.64 15.19
N VAL A 111 -8.24 -9.80 14.63
CA VAL A 111 -7.60 -11.10 14.89
C VAL A 111 -7.24 -11.72 13.55
N ASP A 112 -5.99 -12.12 13.38
CA ASP A 112 -5.48 -12.66 12.12
C ASP A 112 -4.83 -14.03 12.36
N ASP A 113 -5.57 -15.08 12.03
CA ASP A 113 -5.15 -16.49 12.10
C ASP A 113 -4.75 -17.00 10.71
N GLY A 114 -4.33 -16.12 9.81
CA GLY A 114 -3.86 -16.49 8.48
C GLY A 114 -5.04 -16.80 7.58
N ASN A 115 -5.45 -18.07 7.53
CA ASN A 115 -6.56 -18.51 6.69
C ASN A 115 -7.93 -18.06 7.20
N THR A 116 -8.03 -17.67 8.47
CA THR A 116 -9.21 -17.02 9.05
C THR A 116 -8.83 -15.64 9.60
N ILE A 117 -9.66 -14.65 9.32
CA ILE A 117 -9.48 -13.29 9.83
C ILE A 117 -10.78 -12.85 10.50
N LEU A 118 -10.68 -12.24 11.67
CA LEU A 118 -11.74 -11.44 12.25
C LEU A 118 -11.39 -9.97 12.06
N TYR A 119 -11.99 -9.36 11.05
CA TYR A 119 -11.67 -8.00 10.63
C TYR A 119 -12.65 -6.99 11.23
N THR A 120 -12.12 -5.91 11.78
CA THR A 120 -12.89 -4.80 12.34
C THR A 120 -13.37 -3.86 11.23
N GLY A 121 -14.64 -3.48 11.30
CA GLY A 121 -15.25 -2.54 10.38
C GLY A 121 -14.60 -1.15 10.47
N ALA A 122 -14.97 -0.27 9.55
CA ALA A 122 -14.59 1.13 9.56
C ALA A 122 -15.51 1.98 10.45
N GLY A 123 -15.00 3.15 10.84
CA GLY A 123 -15.72 4.14 11.62
C GLY A 123 -15.42 4.06 13.12
N GLY A 124 -15.89 5.06 13.85
CA GLY A 124 -15.75 5.16 15.30
C GLY A 124 -14.37 5.51 15.82
N GLN A 125 -13.47 6.03 14.97
CA GLN A 125 -12.16 6.58 15.35
C GLN A 125 -12.13 8.09 15.03
N THR A 126 -11.53 8.90 15.90
CA THR A 126 -11.41 10.36 15.66
C THR A 126 -10.34 10.70 14.62
N ASN A 127 -9.29 9.88 14.52
CA ASN A 127 -8.17 10.10 13.61
C ASN A 127 -7.53 8.77 13.20
N THR A 128 -7.70 8.38 11.93
CA THR A 128 -7.12 7.17 11.33
C THR A 128 -5.59 7.18 11.24
N PHE A 129 -4.94 8.30 11.57
CA PHE A 129 -3.49 8.48 11.58
C PHE A 129 -2.88 8.51 12.99
N SER A 130 -3.70 8.41 14.05
CA SER A 130 -3.21 8.35 15.43
C SER A 130 -2.50 7.01 15.68
N LYS A 131 -1.37 7.04 16.40
CA LYS A 131 -0.69 5.83 16.88
C LYS A 131 -1.57 4.94 17.77
N THR A 132 -2.58 5.52 18.43
CA THR A 132 -3.47 4.77 19.31
C THR A 132 -4.62 4.11 18.56
N ASN A 133 -5.06 4.70 17.42
CA ASN A 133 -6.20 4.28 16.60
C ASN A 133 -7.40 3.72 17.40
N SER A 134 -7.62 4.25 18.60
CA SER A 134 -8.59 3.68 19.51
C SER A 134 -10.00 4.06 19.10
N GLN A 135 -10.93 3.14 19.27
CA GLN A 135 -12.34 3.46 19.11
C GLN A 135 -12.76 4.51 20.16
N VAL A 136 -13.52 5.52 19.73
CA VAL A 136 -14.06 6.59 20.59
C VAL A 136 -15.60 6.66 20.56
N GLU A 137 -16.23 5.89 19.66
CA GLU A 137 -17.68 5.77 19.55
C GLU A 137 -18.06 4.43 18.91
N ASN A 138 -19.35 4.09 18.98
CA ASN A 138 -19.90 2.87 18.40
C ASN A 138 -19.83 2.92 16.87
N GLN A 139 -19.36 1.83 16.25
CA GLN A 139 -19.45 1.65 14.81
C GLN A 139 -20.88 1.36 14.36
N ASP A 140 -21.23 1.84 13.17
CA ASP A 140 -22.50 1.54 12.51
C ASP A 140 -22.29 0.53 11.38
N ILE A 141 -23.11 -0.53 11.36
CA ILE A 141 -23.15 -1.51 10.27
C ILE A 141 -23.62 -0.88 8.94
N LYS A 142 -24.34 0.25 9.00
CA LYS A 142 -24.77 1.04 7.84
C LYS A 142 -23.67 1.93 7.27
N HIS A 143 -22.55 2.11 7.98
CA HIS A 143 -21.38 2.78 7.43
C HIS A 143 -21.01 2.14 6.09
N HIS A 144 -20.77 2.94 5.05
CA HIS A 144 -20.70 2.47 3.67
C HIS A 144 -19.71 1.29 3.46
N PHE A 145 -18.53 1.32 4.10
CA PHE A 145 -17.59 0.20 4.02
C PHE A 145 -18.04 -1.06 4.77
N ASN A 146 -18.72 -0.90 5.92
CA ASN A 146 -19.24 -2.03 6.70
C ASN A 146 -20.41 -2.68 5.95
N HIS A 147 -21.26 -1.84 5.37
CA HIS A 147 -22.33 -2.29 4.51
C HIS A 147 -21.79 -3.04 3.28
N ALA A 148 -20.72 -2.54 2.66
CA ALA A 148 -20.08 -3.21 1.52
C ALA A 148 -19.60 -4.63 1.88
N LEU A 149 -18.89 -4.81 3.00
CA LEU A 149 -18.50 -6.15 3.47
C LEU A 149 -19.70 -7.03 3.82
N ARG A 150 -20.77 -6.44 4.38
CA ARG A 150 -22.02 -7.15 4.65
C ARG A 150 -22.67 -7.66 3.36
N LEU A 151 -22.55 -6.96 2.23
CA LEU A 151 -23.03 -7.45 0.94
C LEU A 151 -22.22 -8.65 0.43
N ASN A 152 -20.91 -8.72 0.70
CA ASN A 152 -20.11 -9.91 0.38
C ASN A 152 -20.56 -11.15 1.14
N LEU A 153 -21.06 -11.00 2.37
CA LEU A 153 -21.60 -12.12 3.15
C LEU A 153 -22.76 -12.82 2.42
N TYR A 154 -23.64 -12.04 1.77
CA TYR A 154 -24.80 -12.58 1.06
C TYR A 154 -24.47 -13.03 -0.36
N SER A 155 -23.62 -12.27 -1.06
CA SER A 155 -23.27 -12.58 -2.45
C SER A 155 -22.22 -13.67 -2.59
N GLY A 156 -21.42 -13.93 -1.55
CA GLY A 156 -20.27 -14.83 -1.62
C GLY A 156 -19.11 -14.27 -2.45
N ASN A 157 -19.20 -13.03 -2.94
CA ASN A 157 -18.17 -12.43 -3.77
C ASN A 157 -16.83 -12.32 -3.02
N PRO A 158 -15.71 -12.68 -3.68
CA PRO A 158 -14.40 -12.71 -3.02
C PRO A 158 -13.85 -11.32 -2.74
N VAL A 159 -13.13 -11.20 -1.63
CA VAL A 159 -12.43 -10.01 -1.16
C VAL A 159 -10.93 -10.27 -1.24
N ARG A 160 -10.18 -9.39 -1.92
CA ARG A 160 -8.70 -9.44 -1.88
C ARG A 160 -8.20 -9.00 -0.51
N VAL A 161 -7.26 -9.73 0.07
CA VAL A 161 -6.61 -9.36 1.35
C VAL A 161 -5.19 -8.92 1.09
N VAL A 162 -4.84 -7.76 1.65
CA VAL A 162 -3.48 -7.25 1.70
C VAL A 162 -3.04 -7.15 3.17
N ARG A 163 -1.91 -7.75 3.52
CA ARG A 163 -1.30 -7.57 4.85
C ARG A 163 -0.18 -6.54 4.78
N GLY A 164 -0.10 -5.65 5.75
CA GLY A 164 0.90 -4.60 5.83
C GLY A 164 1.73 -4.72 7.10
N PHE A 165 2.97 -4.24 7.02
CA PHE A 165 4.02 -4.40 8.03
C PHE A 165 3.73 -3.81 9.42
N LYS A 166 2.71 -2.95 9.56
CA LYS A 166 2.34 -2.38 10.86
C LYS A 166 1.39 -3.28 11.66
N SER A 167 0.96 -4.41 11.10
CA SER A 167 0.21 -5.39 11.87
C SER A 167 1.15 -6.24 12.70
N GLU A 168 0.84 -6.42 13.98
CA GLU A 168 1.56 -7.30 14.90
C GLU A 168 1.27 -8.80 14.65
N SER A 169 0.48 -9.12 13.62
CA SER A 169 0.18 -10.50 13.23
C SER A 169 1.44 -11.21 12.75
N ARG A 170 1.64 -12.47 13.14
CA ARG A 170 2.71 -13.32 12.59
C ARG A 170 2.62 -13.49 11.07
N TRP A 171 1.44 -13.25 10.49
CA TRP A 171 1.19 -13.36 9.05
C TRP A 171 1.53 -12.07 8.29
N ALA A 172 1.73 -10.96 9.01
CA ALA A 172 2.16 -9.71 8.39
C ALA A 172 3.57 -9.85 7.79
N PRO A 173 3.86 -9.19 6.66
CA PRO A 173 5.24 -9.09 6.18
C PRO A 173 6.07 -8.21 7.13
N SER A 174 7.39 -8.41 7.18
CA SER A 174 8.29 -7.56 7.98
C SER A 174 8.39 -6.13 7.43
N GLU A 175 8.13 -5.95 6.14
CA GLU A 175 8.14 -4.64 5.47
C GLU A 175 7.06 -4.54 4.38
N GLY A 176 6.68 -3.30 4.05
CA GLY A 176 5.74 -3.03 2.96
C GLY A 176 4.37 -3.70 3.12
N TYR A 177 3.80 -4.12 2.00
CA TYR A 177 2.47 -4.72 1.90
C TYR A 177 2.53 -5.95 0.99
N ARG A 178 1.83 -7.03 1.35
CA ARG A 178 1.77 -8.27 0.58
C ARG A 178 0.34 -8.61 0.22
N TYR A 179 0.10 -8.99 -1.04
CA TYR A 179 -1.18 -9.53 -1.47
C TYR A 179 -1.29 -11.02 -1.09
N ASP A 180 -2.20 -11.36 -0.17
CA ASP A 180 -2.28 -12.69 0.45
C ASP A 180 -3.44 -13.55 -0.06
N GLY A 181 -4.04 -13.12 -1.17
CA GLY A 181 -5.05 -13.86 -1.90
C GLY A 181 -6.49 -13.41 -1.64
N LEU A 182 -7.42 -14.28 -2.03
CA LEU A 182 -8.86 -14.09 -1.98
C LEU A 182 -9.46 -14.79 -0.78
N TYR A 183 -10.40 -14.11 -0.14
CA TYR A 183 -11.18 -14.58 1.00
C TYR A 183 -12.66 -14.35 0.72
N LYS A 184 -13.53 -15.14 1.34
CA LYS A 184 -14.97 -14.85 1.40
C LYS A 184 -15.33 -14.31 2.79
N VAL A 185 -16.36 -13.47 2.87
CA VAL A 185 -16.94 -13.07 4.15
C VAL A 185 -17.89 -14.19 4.59
N ALA A 186 -17.55 -14.89 5.66
CA ALA A 186 -18.28 -16.05 6.17
C ALA A 186 -19.21 -15.72 7.35
N GLY A 187 -19.07 -14.55 7.96
CA GLY A 187 -19.98 -14.08 9.00
C GLY A 187 -19.77 -12.63 9.37
N ALA A 188 -20.78 -12.03 10.00
CA ALA A 188 -20.70 -10.68 10.56
C ALA A 188 -21.40 -10.62 11.92
N LYS A 189 -20.85 -9.84 12.86
CA LYS A 189 -21.48 -9.59 14.17
C LYS A 189 -21.10 -8.21 14.69
N ILE A 190 -21.91 -7.65 15.58
CA ILE A 190 -21.56 -6.48 16.37
C ILE A 190 -21.21 -6.97 17.78
N LYS A 191 -20.08 -6.53 18.33
CA LYS A 191 -19.69 -6.84 19.72
C LYS A 191 -19.21 -5.57 20.42
N LEU A 192 -19.13 -5.61 21.74
CA LEU A 192 -18.34 -4.64 22.49
C LEU A 192 -16.85 -4.88 22.21
N GLY A 193 -16.15 -3.86 21.70
CA GLY A 193 -14.72 -3.86 21.42
C GLY A 193 -13.88 -3.57 22.65
N LYS A 194 -12.55 -3.63 22.50
CA LYS A 194 -11.60 -3.51 23.63
C LYS A 194 -11.64 -2.13 24.29
N SER A 195 -11.95 -1.09 23.52
CA SER A 195 -12.08 0.29 24.01
C SER A 195 -13.48 0.61 24.57
N GLY A 196 -14.36 -0.39 24.76
CA GLY A 196 -15.68 -0.20 25.37
C GLY A 196 -16.75 0.35 24.41
N HIS A 197 -16.49 0.34 23.11
CA HIS A 197 -17.42 0.76 22.07
C HIS A 197 -17.84 -0.41 21.19
N GLN A 198 -19.04 -0.36 20.63
CA GLN A 198 -19.50 -1.37 19.67
C GLN A 198 -18.63 -1.34 18.41
N VAL A 199 -18.19 -2.52 17.97
CA VAL A 199 -17.45 -2.70 16.72
C VAL A 199 -18.16 -3.70 15.82
N CYS A 200 -18.17 -3.42 14.52
CA CYS A 200 -18.60 -4.37 13.50
C CYS A 200 -17.45 -5.32 13.23
N LEU A 201 -17.68 -6.62 13.34
CA LEU A 201 -16.70 -7.65 13.01
C LEU A 201 -17.16 -8.48 11.83
N PHE A 202 -16.23 -8.76 10.93
CA PHE A 202 -16.42 -9.62 9.78
C PHE A 202 -15.45 -10.80 9.85
N ARG A 203 -15.98 -12.02 9.84
CA ARG A 203 -15.16 -13.22 9.75
C ARG A 203 -14.91 -13.52 8.28
N LEU A 204 -13.64 -13.50 7.86
CA LEU A 204 -13.21 -13.88 6.52
C LEU A 204 -12.54 -15.24 6.55
N GLU A 205 -12.80 -16.04 5.52
CA GLU A 205 -12.17 -17.34 5.29
C GLU A 205 -11.45 -17.33 3.94
N ARG A 206 -10.19 -17.77 3.92
CA ARG A 206 -9.41 -17.86 2.69
C ARG A 206 -10.03 -18.88 1.74
N LEU A 207 -10.08 -18.53 0.46
CA LEU A 207 -10.50 -19.47 -0.58
C LEU A 207 -9.41 -20.53 -0.83
N PRO A 208 -9.80 -21.77 -1.20
CA PRO A 208 -8.85 -22.83 -1.56
C PRO A 208 -8.08 -22.51 -2.85
N ASP A 209 -7.17 -23.42 -3.23
CA ASP A 209 -6.46 -23.41 -4.52
C ASP A 209 -5.62 -22.15 -4.80
N GLN A 210 -5.03 -21.60 -3.74
CA GLN A 210 -4.08 -20.50 -3.78
C GLN A 210 -2.82 -20.92 -3.03
N GLN A 211 -1.66 -20.36 -3.41
CA GLN A 211 -0.39 -20.64 -2.72
C GLN A 211 -0.56 -20.56 -1.18
N PRO A 212 -0.09 -21.57 -0.41
CA PRO A 212 -0.19 -21.58 1.05
C PRO A 212 0.44 -20.34 1.69
N LEU A 213 -0.15 -19.83 2.78
CA LEU A 213 0.36 -18.62 3.44
C LEU A 213 1.71 -18.86 4.12
N GLU A 214 1.94 -20.09 4.59
CA GLU A 214 3.15 -20.53 5.25
C GLU A 214 4.37 -20.42 4.32
N GLU A 215 4.17 -20.70 3.03
CA GLU A 215 5.22 -20.54 2.01
C GLU A 215 5.57 -19.06 1.80
N LEU A 216 4.60 -18.14 1.94
CA LEU A 216 4.83 -16.70 1.82
C LEU A 216 5.61 -16.10 2.99
N GLN A 217 5.64 -16.77 4.15
CA GLN A 217 6.44 -16.36 5.31
C GLN A 217 7.92 -16.72 5.12
N SER A 218 8.21 -17.83 4.43
CA SER A 218 9.55 -18.40 4.31
C SER A 218 10.51 -17.65 3.39
N HIS A 219 10.02 -16.67 2.63
CA HIS A 219 10.80 -15.91 1.64
C HIS A 219 11.27 -14.53 2.16
N LEU A 220 11.15 -14.28 3.46
CA LEU A 220 11.80 -13.14 4.10
C LEU A 220 13.24 -13.55 4.48
N PRO A 221 14.27 -12.78 4.07
CA PRO A 221 15.67 -13.07 4.38
C PRO A 221 15.96 -13.02 5.88
#